data_AF-A0A7S1HKH8-F1
#
_entry.id   AF-A0A7S1HKH8-F1
#
_cell.length_a   1.000
_cell.length_b   1.000
_cell.length_c   1.000
_cell.angle_alpha   90.00
_cell.angle_beta   90.00
_cell.angle_gamma   90.00
#
_symmetry.space_group_name_H-M   'P 1'
#
loop_
_entity.id
_entity.type
_entity.pdbx_description
1 polymer ?
#
loop_
_entity_poly.entity_id
_entity_poly.type
_entity_poly.pdbx_seq_one_letter_code
_entity_poly.pdbx_strand_id
1 'polypeptide(L)'
;QRTPMSDLKLDAEGLYLELQRGVQRLLSADTALVGIWSGGAWLAERLAADLGVAAGTISSALHRDDFGSRGMAKADHTRLPFDVNGRDILLIDDVLYTG
;
A
#
# COMPACT_ATOMS: atom_id res chain seq x y z
N GLN A 1 -5.93 -12.22 33.04
CA GLN A 1 -7.25 -12.06 32.42
C GLN A 1 -7.00 -11.86 30.93
N ARG A 2 -7.38 -12.83 30.08
CA ARG A 2 -7.20 -12.75 28.62
C ARG A 2 -8.23 -11.76 28.11
N THR A 3 -7.80 -10.65 27.53
CA THR A 3 -8.69 -9.75 26.78
C THR A 3 -9.37 -10.60 25.71
N PRO A 4 -10.71 -10.67 25.66
CA PRO A 4 -11.37 -11.32 24.54
C PRO A 4 -10.92 -10.57 23.28
N MET A 5 -10.31 -11.31 22.34
CA MET A 5 -10.15 -10.85 20.97
C MET A 5 -11.58 -10.63 20.49
N SER A 6 -12.02 -9.37 20.59
CA SER A 6 -13.37 -8.95 20.28
C SER A 6 -13.68 -9.45 18.89
N ASP A 7 -14.75 -10.25 18.81
CA ASP A 7 -15.42 -10.72 17.60
C ASP A 7 -15.23 -9.67 16.50
N LEU A 8 -14.27 -9.93 15.60
CA LEU A 8 -13.91 -9.01 14.54
C LEU A 8 -15.13 -9.02 13.63
N LYS A 9 -16.10 -8.14 13.89
CA LYS A 9 -17.21 -7.90 13.01
C LYS A 9 -16.54 -7.47 11.70
N LEU A 10 -16.53 -8.38 10.71
CA LEU A 10 -15.86 -8.21 9.40
C LEU A 10 -16.56 -7.11 8.59
N ASP A 11 -16.56 -5.89 9.12
CA ASP A 11 -17.02 -4.67 8.49
C ASP A 11 -15.84 -4.08 7.74
N ALA A 12 -15.71 -4.46 6.47
CA ALA A 12 -14.63 -3.99 5.60
C ALA A 12 -14.59 -2.45 5.51
N GLU A 13 -15.75 -1.79 5.55
CA GLU A 13 -15.81 -0.33 5.50
C GLU A 13 -15.40 0.30 6.83
N GLY A 14 -15.82 -0.28 7.96
CA GLY A 14 -15.36 0.10 9.29
C GLY A 14 -13.84 0.01 9.43
N LEU A 15 -13.26 -1.12 8.99
CA LEU A 15 -11.80 -1.34 8.97
C LEU A 15 -11.09 -0.37 8.02
N TYR A 16 -11.66 -0.09 6.85
CA TYR A 16 -11.12 0.90 5.92
C TYR A 16 -11.05 2.30 6.56
N LEU A 17 -12.12 2.74 7.23
CA LEU A 17 -12.15 4.04 7.89
C LEU A 17 -11.14 4.14 9.05
N GLU A 18 -10.90 3.04 9.76
CA GLU A 18 -9.83 2.96 10.77
C GLU A 18 -8.44 3.07 10.14
N LEU A 19 -8.18 2.35 9.04
CA LEU A 19 -6.95 2.44 8.27
C LEU A 19 -6.73 3.87 7.76
N GLN A 20 -7.74 4.49 7.16
CA GLN A 20 -7.67 5.85 6.63
C GLN A 20 -7.30 6.87 7.71
N ARG A 21 -7.92 6.79 8.91
CA ARG A 21 -7.55 7.63 10.06
C ARG A 21 -6.11 7.38 10.53
N GLY A 22 -5.65 6.13 10.47
CA GLY A 22 -4.26 5.76 10.75
C GLY A 22 -3.30 6.43 9.77
N VAL A 23 -3.52 6.22 8.48
CA VAL A 23 -2.71 6.75 7.38
C VAL A 23 -2.65 8.27 7.42
N GLN A 24 -3.79 8.96 7.62
CA GLN A 24 -3.83 10.42 7.68
C GLN A 24 -2.89 11.01 8.75
N ARG A 25 -2.65 10.31 9.86
CA ARG A 25 -1.72 10.74 10.91
C ARG A 25 -0.24 10.55 10.55
N LEU A 26 0.04 9.71 9.56
CA LEU A 26 1.40 9.44 9.07
C LEU A 26 1.77 10.31 7.87
N LEU A 27 0.78 10.93 7.21
CA LEU A 27 1.02 11.75 6.02
C LEU A 27 1.84 13.01 6.34
N SER A 28 2.90 13.21 5.57
CA SER A 28 3.61 14.46 5.39
C SER A 28 3.28 15.07 4.02
N ALA A 29 3.69 16.32 3.78
CA ALA A 29 3.46 17.00 2.50
C ALA A 29 4.08 16.29 1.28
N ASP A 30 5.09 15.44 1.49
CA ASP A 30 5.73 14.68 0.42
C ASP A 30 5.38 13.19 0.44
N THR A 31 4.52 12.72 1.35
CA THR A 31 4.21 11.28 1.40
C THR A 31 3.47 10.79 0.15
N ALA A 32 3.87 9.64 -0.39
CA ALA A 32 3.10 8.90 -1.39
C ALA A 32 2.73 7.50 -0.88
N LEU A 33 1.57 7.02 -1.34
CA LEU A 33 1.08 5.68 -1.02
C LEU A 33 1.51 4.70 -2.12
N VAL A 34 2.03 3.54 -1.72
CA VAL A 34 2.38 2.48 -2.66
C VAL A 34 1.74 1.19 -2.18
N GLY A 35 0.81 0.67 -2.97
CA GLY A 35 0.17 -0.60 -2.69
C GLY A 35 0.95 -1.78 -3.25
N ILE A 36 1.00 -2.89 -2.49
CA ILE A 36 1.49 -4.16 -3.01
C ILE A 36 0.38 -4.79 -3.87
N TRP A 37 0.73 -5.19 -5.09
CA TRP A 37 -0.20 -5.90 -5.95
C TRP A 37 -0.57 -7.26 -5.31
N SER A 38 -1.85 -7.63 -5.20
CA SER A 38 -3.02 -7.01 -5.84
C SER A 38 -3.90 -6.17 -4.90
N GLY A 39 -4.40 -6.72 -3.79
CA GLY A 39 -5.39 -6.03 -2.95
C GLY A 39 -4.87 -4.76 -2.27
N GLY A 40 -3.60 -4.76 -1.84
CA GLY A 40 -2.91 -3.56 -1.35
C GLY A 40 -2.90 -2.40 -2.36
N ALA A 41 -2.83 -2.70 -3.67
CA ALA A 41 -2.90 -1.70 -4.75
C ALA A 41 -4.25 -0.97 -4.76
N TRP A 42 -5.35 -1.72 -4.64
CA TRP A 42 -6.69 -1.16 -4.60
C TRP A 42 -6.90 -0.29 -3.35
N LEU A 43 -6.41 -0.73 -2.19
CA LEU A 43 -6.46 0.06 -0.96
C LEU A 43 -5.66 1.36 -1.07
N ALA A 44 -4.45 1.30 -1.64
CA ALA A 44 -3.61 2.48 -1.83
C ALA A 44 -4.25 3.51 -2.77
N GLU A 45 -4.86 3.05 -3.87
CA GLU A 45 -5.58 3.92 -4.82
C GLU A 45 -6.79 4.59 -4.15
N ARG A 46 -7.58 3.82 -3.41
CA ARG A 46 -8.75 4.35 -2.69
C ARG A 46 -8.34 5.37 -1.61
N LEU A 47 -7.34 5.05 -0.79
CA LEU A 47 -6.82 5.96 0.23
C LEU A 47 -6.26 7.24 -0.39
N ALA A 48 -5.56 7.14 -1.51
CA ALA A 48 -4.99 8.29 -2.19
C ALA A 48 -6.08 9.22 -2.74
N ALA A 49 -7.16 8.66 -3.30
CA ALA A 49 -8.31 9.45 -3.73
C ALA A 49 -8.97 10.18 -2.56
N ASP A 50 -9.13 9.51 -1.41
CA ASP A 50 -9.79 10.09 -0.23
C ASP A 50 -8.91 11.11 0.52
N LEU A 51 -7.57 10.96 0.46
CA LEU A 51 -6.62 11.79 1.21
C LEU A 51 -5.90 12.83 0.32
N GLY A 52 -6.09 12.79 -1.00
CA GLY A 52 -5.50 13.76 -1.93
C GLY A 52 -3.98 13.63 -2.10
N VAL A 53 -3.45 12.40 -2.04
CA VAL A 53 -2.01 12.10 -2.18
C VAL A 53 -1.72 11.27 -3.42
N ALA A 54 -0.45 11.17 -3.82
CA ALA A 54 -0.05 10.33 -4.95
C ALA A 54 -0.12 8.83 -4.59
N ALA A 55 -0.54 8.00 -5.54
CA ALA A 55 -0.56 6.55 -5.41
C ALA A 55 0.24 5.86 -6.52
N GLY A 56 0.82 4.70 -6.16
CA GLY A 56 1.52 3.80 -7.06
C GLY A 56 1.35 2.35 -6.62
N THR A 57 1.89 1.43 -7.40
CA THR A 57 1.80 0.00 -7.17
C THR A 57 3.15 -0.66 -7.39
N ILE A 58 3.46 -1.67 -6.58
CA ILE A 58 4.62 -2.56 -6.80
C ILE A 58 4.16 -4.02 -6.80
N SER A 59 4.82 -4.86 -7.59
CA SER A 59 4.66 -6.32 -7.48
C SER A 59 5.60 -6.89 -6.42
N SER A 60 5.08 -7.81 -5.59
CA SER A 60 5.90 -8.60 -4.66
C SER A 60 6.83 -9.60 -5.36
N ALA A 61 6.63 -9.85 -6.66
CA ALA A 61 7.46 -10.74 -7.47
C ALA A 61 8.80 -10.12 -7.89
N LEU A 62 9.04 -8.83 -7.59
CA LEU A 62 10.23 -8.10 -8.00
C LEU A 62 11.48 -8.69 -7.30
N HIS A 63 12.11 -9.66 -7.96
CA HIS A 63 13.39 -10.20 -7.54
C HIS A 63 14.46 -9.15 -7.77
N ARG A 64 15.44 -9.09 -6.87
CA ARG A 64 16.54 -8.10 -6.85
C ARG A 64 17.36 -8.08 -8.15
N ASP A 65 17.24 -9.12 -8.98
CA ASP A 65 17.99 -9.32 -10.22
C ASP A 65 17.39 -8.55 -11.42
N ASP A 66 16.15 -8.09 -11.31
CA ASP A 66 15.44 -7.41 -12.42
C ASP A 66 15.79 -5.91 -12.51
N PHE A 67 16.41 -5.35 -11.46
CA PHE A 67 16.94 -3.98 -11.49
C PHE A 67 18.21 -3.85 -12.37
N GLY A 68 18.93 -4.95 -12.60
CA GLY A 68 20.22 -4.96 -13.31
C GLY A 68 20.11 -5.14 -14.82
N SER A 69 18.96 -5.60 -15.34
CA SER A 69 18.81 -5.94 -16.75
C SER A 69 17.68 -5.15 -17.41
N ARG A 70 18.05 -4.14 -18.21
CA ARG A 70 17.12 -3.59 -19.19
C ARG A 70 16.83 -4.69 -20.21
N GLY A 71 15.68 -5.34 -20.06
CA GLY A 71 15.23 -6.37 -20.98
C GLY A 71 13.84 -6.87 -20.66
N MET A 72 12.82 -6.02 -20.84
CA MET A 72 11.40 -6.40 -21.05
C MET A 72 10.92 -7.69 -20.36
N ALA A 73 11.12 -7.83 -19.05
CA ALA A 73 10.18 -8.58 -18.24
C ALA A 73 9.06 -7.58 -17.94
N LYS A 74 7.87 -7.86 -18.44
CA LYS A 74 6.67 -7.07 -18.12
C LYS A 74 6.45 -7.10 -16.61
N ALA A 75 6.99 -6.09 -15.92
CA ALA A 75 6.58 -5.69 -14.58
C ALA A 75 5.16 -5.11 -14.67
N ASP A 76 4.19 -5.87 -15.21
CA ASP A 76 2.85 -5.40 -15.59
C ASP A 76 2.04 -4.86 -14.39
N HIS A 77 2.55 -5.01 -13.16
CA HIS A 77 1.93 -4.53 -11.93
C HIS A 77 2.74 -3.47 -11.15
N THR A 78 4.00 -3.17 -11.53
CA THR A 78 4.75 -2.08 -10.88
C THR A 78 4.57 -0.79 -11.66
N ARG A 79 3.92 0.20 -11.05
CA ARG A 79 3.71 1.53 -11.63
C ARG A 79 3.83 2.59 -10.55
N LEU A 80 4.88 3.40 -10.65
CA LEU A 80 5.14 4.53 -9.77
C LEU A 80 5.09 5.81 -10.61
N PRO A 81 3.91 6.45 -10.76
CA PRO A 81 3.73 7.61 -11.65
C PRO A 81 4.24 8.93 -11.02
N PHE A 82 5.20 8.84 -10.10
CA PHE A 82 5.80 9.94 -9.37
C PHE A 82 7.27 9.61 -9.06
N ASP A 83 8.08 10.63 -8.78
CA ASP A 83 9.46 10.43 -8.35
C ASP A 83 9.50 9.91 -6.90
N VAL A 84 10.31 8.87 -6.68
CA VAL A 84 10.50 8.23 -5.37
C VAL A 84 11.70 8.78 -4.61
N ASN A 85 12.59 9.52 -5.28
CA ASN A 85 13.84 9.96 -4.66
C ASN A 85 13.58 11.02 -3.58
N GLY A 86 14.08 10.77 -2.37
CA GLY A 86 13.92 11.70 -1.24
C GLY A 86 12.51 11.76 -0.67
N ARG A 87 11.60 10.90 -1.16
CA ARG A 87 10.18 10.88 -0.80
C ARG A 87 9.89 9.86 0.30
N ASP A 88 9.02 10.22 1.24
CA ASP A 88 8.43 9.27 2.19
C ASP A 88 7.41 8.36 1.50
N ILE A 89 7.65 7.05 1.53
CA ILE A 89 6.76 6.05 0.92
C ILE A 89 6.07 5.23 2.01
N LEU A 90 4.74 5.27 2.03
CA LEU A 90 3.94 4.40 2.89
C LEU A 90 3.45 3.19 2.08
N LEU A 91 3.93 2.00 2.45
CA LEU A 91 3.52 0.75 1.84
C LEU A 91 2.20 0.25 2.42
N ILE A 92 1.27 -0.11 1.52
CA ILE A 92 -0.05 -0.61 1.86
C ILE A 92 -0.18 -2.06 1.37
N ASP A 93 -0.59 -2.95 2.28
CA ASP A 93 -0.83 -4.37 2.01
C ASP A 93 -2.19 -4.77 2.58
N ASP A 94 -2.85 -5.74 1.95
CA ASP A 94 -4.17 -6.25 2.35
C ASP A 94 -4.09 -7.49 3.25
N VAL A 95 -2.89 -8.02 3.49
CA VAL A 95 -2.66 -9.20 4.34
C VAL A 95 -2.07 -8.80 5.70
N LEU A 96 -2.77 -9.14 6.79
CA LEU A 96 -2.27 -8.98 8.16
C LEU A 96 -1.47 -10.20 8.66
N TYR A 97 -1.53 -11.34 7.97
CA TYR A 97 -0.86 -12.56 8.40
C TYR A 97 -0.75 -13.61 7.27
N THR A 98 0.46 -13.86 6.77
CA THR A 98 0.90 -15.21 6.33
C THR A 98 2.41 -15.33 6.48
N GLY A 99 2.81 -15.95 7.59
CA GLY A 99 4.17 -16.38 7.92
C GLY A 99 4.07 -17.35 9.10
#